data_AF-A0A919VPP2-F1
#
_entry.id   AF-A0A919VPP2-F1
#
_cell.length_a   1.000
_cell.length_b   1.000
_cell.length_c   1.000
_cell.angle_alpha   90.00
_cell.angle_beta   90.00
_cell.angle_gamma   90.00
#
_symmetry.space_group_name_H-M   'P 1'
#
loop_
_entity.id
_entity.type
_entity.pdbx_description
1 polymer ?
#
loop_
_entity_poly.entity_id
_entity_poly.type
_entity_poly.pdbx_seq_one_letter_code
_entity_poly.pdbx_strand_id
1 'polypeptide(L)'
;MSNKLQKVAYRPVGMLLGIGAGALAGFVFKEVWKFASGDDDAPNATDEDRGWGEIIAAAAIQGAIFSAVRALVDRGGAVGVRKITGEWPD
;
A
#
# COMPACT_ATOMS: atom_id res chain seq x y z
N MET A 1 -4.17 32.29 16.04
CA MET A 1 -4.71 31.71 14.79
C MET A 1 -3.57 31.07 13.99
N SER A 2 -3.15 29.85 14.35
CA SER A 2 -2.15 29.09 13.56
C SER A 2 -2.62 27.66 13.45
N ASN A 3 -3.46 27.35 12.45
CA ASN A 3 -3.90 25.95 12.27
C ASN A 3 -4.27 25.55 10.83
N LYS A 4 -3.89 26.37 9.82
CA LYS A 4 -4.17 26.07 8.40
C LYS A 4 -2.92 25.78 7.57
N LEU A 5 -1.78 26.40 7.87
CA LEU A 5 -0.53 26.21 7.11
C LEU A 5 0.10 24.82 7.30
N GLN A 6 0.02 24.23 8.49
CA GLN A 6 0.49 22.84 8.72
C GLN A 6 -0.34 21.80 7.95
N LYS A 7 -1.65 22.02 7.77
CA LYS A 7 -2.53 21.09 7.01
C LYS A 7 -2.34 21.13 5.48
N VAL A 8 -1.77 22.22 4.94
CA VAL A 8 -1.57 22.38 3.49
C VAL A 8 -0.21 21.84 3.04
N ALA A 9 0.83 21.92 3.89
CA ALA A 9 2.13 21.31 3.60
C ALA A 9 2.15 19.78 3.72
N TYR A 10 1.31 19.20 4.58
CA TYR A 10 1.26 17.74 4.79
C TYR A 10 0.52 16.96 3.70
N ARG A 11 -0.41 17.59 2.97
CA ARG A 11 -1.17 16.96 1.88
C ARG A 11 -0.28 16.45 0.72
N PRO A 12 0.64 17.25 0.15
CA PRO A 12 1.48 16.78 -0.95
C PRO A 12 2.50 15.73 -0.51
N VAL A 13 3.02 15.81 0.72
CA VAL A 13 3.95 14.82 1.26
C VAL A 13 3.26 13.47 1.48
N GLY A 14 2.06 13.48 2.07
CA GLY A 14 1.24 12.27 2.21
C GLY A 14 0.85 11.65 0.87
N MET A 15 0.60 12.47 -0.16
CA MET A 15 0.31 11.98 -1.50
C MET A 15 1.54 11.37 -2.18
N LEU A 16 2.71 12.00 -2.09
CA LEU A 16 3.97 11.46 -2.64
C LEU A 16 4.40 10.18 -1.92
N LEU A 17 4.27 10.13 -0.58
CA LEU A 17 4.49 8.92 0.19
C LEU A 17 3.48 7.83 -0.17
N GLY A 18 2.22 8.18 -0.43
CA GLY A 18 1.19 7.26 -0.89
C GLY A 18 1.50 6.66 -2.26
N ILE A 19 2.00 7.46 -3.20
CA ILE A 19 2.45 6.98 -4.52
C ILE A 19 3.65 6.04 -4.37
N GLY A 20 4.65 6.43 -3.57
CA GLY A 20 5.81 5.58 -3.30
C GLY A 20 5.43 4.26 -2.62
N ALA A 21 4.51 4.29 -1.66
CA ALA A 21 3.98 3.11 -1.00
C ALA A 21 3.18 2.22 -1.96
N GLY A 22 2.39 2.81 -2.87
CA GLY A 22 1.66 2.08 -3.90
C GLY A 22 2.58 1.33 -4.87
N ALA A 23 3.66 1.99 -5.32
CA ALA A 23 4.67 1.35 -6.16
C ALA A 23 5.39 0.21 -5.44
N LEU A 24 5.74 0.40 -4.16
CA LEU A 24 6.36 -0.63 -3.33
C LEU A 24 5.41 -1.83 -3.12
N ALA A 25 4.13 -1.56 -2.87
CA ALA A 25 3.11 -2.60 -2.72
C ALA A 25 2.92 -3.41 -4.01
N GLY A 26 2.94 -2.75 -5.18
CA GLY A 26 2.89 -3.43 -6.47
C GLY A 26 4.09 -4.36 -6.70
N PHE A 27 5.30 -3.92 -6.33
CA PHE A 27 6.50 -4.75 -6.43
C PHE A 27 6.43 -5.98 -5.50
N VAL A 28 6.05 -5.79 -4.23
CA VAL A 28 5.89 -6.89 -3.27
C VAL A 28 4.81 -7.87 -3.74
N PHE A 29 3.71 -7.36 -4.29
CA PHE A 29 2.65 -8.21 -4.85
C PHE A 29 3.16 -9.08 -5.99
N LYS A 30 3.91 -8.52 -6.95
CA LYS A 30 4.46 -9.29 -8.07
C LYS A 30 5.40 -10.41 -7.59
N GLU A 31 6.24 -10.14 -6.60
CA GLU A 31 7.17 -11.14 -6.05
C GLU A 31 6.44 -12.27 -5.30
N VAL A 32 5.44 -11.91 -4.47
CA VAL A 32 4.63 -12.91 -3.76
C VAL A 32 3.79 -13.73 -4.72
N TRP A 33 3.23 -13.10 -5.76
CA TRP A 33 2.46 -13.79 -6.79
C TRP A 33 3.32 -14.78 -7.57
N LYS A 34 4.50 -14.33 -8.01
CA LYS A 34 5.48 -15.19 -8.69
C LYS A 34 5.84 -16.41 -7.85
N PHE A 35 6.04 -16.21 -6.55
CA PHE A 35 6.34 -17.32 -5.64
C PHE A 35 5.15 -18.28 -5.45
N ALA A 36 3.93 -17.75 -5.34
CA ALA A 36 2.73 -18.56 -5.07
C ALA A 36 2.18 -19.29 -6.30
N SER A 37 2.23 -18.66 -7.47
CA SER A 37 1.63 -19.18 -8.72
C SER A 37 2.65 -19.82 -9.66
N GLY A 38 3.94 -19.51 -9.50
CA GLY A 38 4.98 -19.87 -10.46
C GLY A 38 4.90 -19.09 -11.78
N ASP A 39 3.97 -18.13 -11.89
CA ASP A 39 3.72 -17.31 -13.06
C ASP A 39 4.25 -15.89 -12.84
N ASP A 40 4.90 -15.31 -13.84
CA ASP A 40 5.57 -14.00 -13.71
C ASP A 40 4.57 -12.84 -13.66
N ASP A 41 3.32 -13.07 -14.09
CA ASP A 41 2.26 -12.07 -14.10
C ASP A 41 1.00 -12.54 -13.36
N ALA A 42 0.50 -11.64 -12.51
CA ALA A 42 -0.77 -11.84 -11.83
C ALA A 42 -1.95 -11.72 -12.82
N PRO A 43 -2.98 -12.58 -12.69
CA PRO A 43 -4.14 -12.51 -13.54
C PRO A 43 -4.82 -11.17 -13.36
N ASN A 44 -5.08 -10.50 -14.48
CA ASN A 44 -5.83 -9.27 -14.49
C ASN A 44 -7.31 -9.60 -14.28
N ALA A 45 -8.03 -8.69 -13.61
CA ALA A 45 -9.47 -8.84 -13.37
C ALA A 45 -10.31 -8.93 -14.66
N THR A 46 -9.70 -8.64 -15.81
CA THR A 46 -10.31 -8.66 -17.14
C THR A 46 -9.80 -9.81 -18.01
N ASP A 47 -8.99 -10.74 -17.48
CA ASP A 47 -8.49 -11.86 -18.27
C ASP A 47 -9.64 -12.83 -18.59
N GLU A 48 -9.96 -12.96 -19.88
CA GLU A 48 -11.08 -13.78 -20.40
C GLU A 48 -10.80 -15.29 -20.24
N ASP A 49 -9.54 -15.70 -20.29
CA ASP A 49 -9.11 -17.10 -20.23
C ASP A 49 -8.98 -17.64 -18.80
N ARG A 50 -9.10 -16.78 -17.78
CA ARG A 50 -8.89 -17.13 -16.36
C ARG A 50 -10.23 -17.37 -15.67
N GLY A 51 -10.31 -18.43 -14.88
CA GLY A 51 -11.52 -18.74 -14.10
C GLY A 51 -11.77 -17.73 -12.98
N TRP A 52 -13.03 -17.49 -12.64
CA TRP A 52 -13.45 -16.61 -11.54
C TRP A 52 -12.75 -16.91 -10.21
N GLY A 53 -12.49 -18.19 -9.90
CA GLY A 53 -11.78 -18.57 -8.67
C GLY A 53 -10.34 -18.08 -8.61
N GLU A 54 -9.65 -18.09 -9.74
CA GLU A 54 -8.25 -17.64 -9.85
C GLU A 54 -8.15 -16.11 -9.75
N ILE A 55 -9.09 -15.40 -10.40
CA ILE A 55 -9.21 -13.94 -10.30
C ILE A 55 -9.50 -13.50 -8.85
N ILE A 56 -10.44 -14.17 -8.16
CA ILE A 56 -10.79 -13.84 -6.78
C ILE A 56 -9.62 -14.15 -5.84
N ALA A 57 -8.92 -15.27 -6.02
CA ALA A 57 -7.73 -15.60 -5.23
C ALA A 57 -6.62 -14.55 -5.41
N ALA A 58 -6.38 -14.12 -6.65
CA ALA A 58 -5.43 -13.06 -6.95
C ALA A 58 -5.81 -11.72 -6.31
N ALA A 59 -7.07 -11.32 -6.45
CA ALA A 59 -7.57 -10.10 -5.82
C ALA A 59 -7.45 -10.14 -4.29
N ALA A 60 -7.70 -11.30 -3.66
CA ALA A 60 -7.57 -11.48 -2.22
C ALA A 60 -6.11 -11.34 -1.76
N ILE A 61 -5.16 -11.97 -2.47
CA ILE A 61 -3.72 -11.85 -2.18
C ILE A 61 -3.26 -10.41 -2.37
N GLN A 62 -3.69 -9.75 -3.44
CA GLN A 62 -3.39 -8.34 -3.69
C GLN A 62 -3.90 -7.43 -2.57
N GLY A 63 -5.15 -7.64 -2.13
CA GLY A 63 -5.74 -6.90 -1.02
C GLY A 63 -5.02 -7.12 0.31
N ALA A 64 -4.60 -8.36 0.59
CA ALA A 64 -3.84 -8.71 1.79
C ALA A 64 -2.47 -8.01 1.82
N ILE A 65 -1.76 -8.00 0.69
CA ILE A 65 -0.45 -7.32 0.59
C ILE A 65 -0.61 -5.80 0.71
N PHE A 66 -1.60 -5.23 0.02
CA PHE A 66 -1.85 -3.79 0.10
C PHE A 66 -2.19 -3.35 1.53
N SER A 67 -3.07 -4.09 2.22
CA SER A 67 -3.44 -3.78 3.60
C SER A 67 -2.26 -3.94 4.56
N ALA A 68 -1.40 -4.95 4.37
CA ALA A 68 -0.18 -5.11 5.15
C ALA A 68 0.81 -3.95 4.95
N VAL A 69 1.09 -3.57 3.70
CA VAL A 69 1.97 -2.44 3.39
C VAL A 69 1.42 -1.14 3.97
N ARG A 70 0.11 -0.90 3.83
CA ARG A 70 -0.56 0.26 4.41
C ARG A 70 -0.39 0.31 5.93
N ALA A 71 -0.65 -0.81 6.63
CA ALA A 71 -0.47 -0.87 8.08
C ALA A 71 0.97 -0.58 8.51
N LEU A 72 1.96 -1.07 7.76
CA LEU A 72 3.38 -0.78 8.00
C LEU A 72 3.71 0.69 7.79
N VAL A 73 3.20 1.31 6.73
CA VAL A 73 3.41 2.74 6.45
C VAL A 73 2.73 3.60 7.51
N ASP A 74 1.48 3.31 7.86
CA ASP A 74 0.72 4.04 8.87
C ASP A 74 1.44 3.98 10.23
N ARG A 75 1.91 2.78 10.62
CA ARG A 75 2.67 2.59 11.87
C ARG A 75 4.05 3.24 11.82
N GLY A 76 4.78 3.12 10.71
CA GLY A 76 6.07 3.76 10.51
C GLY A 76 5.98 5.29 10.55
N GLY A 77 4.93 5.84 9.93
CA GLY A 77 4.59 7.26 9.98
C GLY A 77 4.28 7.71 11.41
N ALA A 78 3.45 6.96 12.15
CA ALA A 78 3.12 7.28 13.53
C ALA A 78 4.34 7.28 14.45
N VAL A 79 5.24 6.29 14.29
CA VAL A 79 6.51 6.23 15.01
C VAL A 79 7.43 7.39 14.63
N GLY A 80 7.50 7.75 13.34
CA GLY A 80 8.29 8.87 12.84
C GLY A 80 7.83 10.21 13.41
N VAL A 81 6.52 10.46 13.41
CA VAL A 81 5.91 11.65 14.02
C VAL A 81 6.26 11.69 15.50
N ARG A 82 6.00 10.62 16.26
CA ARG A 82 6.36 10.56 17.69
C ARG A 82 7.83 10.82 17.96
N LYS A 83 8.73 10.35 17.10
CA LYS A 83 10.17 10.58 17.28
C LYS A 83 10.55 12.05 17.07
N ILE A 84 9.81 12.78 16.25
CA ILE A 84 10.06 14.20 15.93
C ILE A 84 9.32 15.13 16.91
N THR A 85 8.06 14.84 17.21
CA THR A 85 7.18 15.70 18.00
C THR A 85 7.08 15.28 19.47
N GLY A 86 7.47 14.06 19.81
CA GLY A 86 7.30 13.48 21.14
C GLY A 86 5.89 12.90 21.40
N GLU A 87 4.91 13.25 20.57
CA GLU A 87 3.50 12.89 20.72
C GLU A 87 3.05 11.88 19.66
N TRP A 88 2.14 10.98 20.04
CA TRP A 88 1.55 10.03 19.09
C TRP A 88 0.50 10.74 18.23
N PRO A 89 0.47 10.52 16.90
CA PRO A 89 -0.58 11.08 16.06
C PRO A 89 -1.88 10.27 16.19
N ASP A 90 -2.95 10.94 16.61
CA ASP A 90 -4.35 10.46 16.60
C ASP A 90 -5.07 10.81 15.28
#